data_AF-A0AAN6VYG0-F1
#
_entry.id   AF-A0AAN6VYG0-F1
#
_cell.length_a   1.000
_cell.length_b   1.000
_cell.length_c   1.000
_cell.angle_alpha   90.00
_cell.angle_beta   90.00
_cell.angle_gamma   90.00
#
_symmetry.space_group_name_H-M   'P 1'
#
loop_
_entity.id
_entity.type
_entity.pdbx_description
1 polymer ?
#
loop_
_entity_poly.entity_id
_entity_poly.type
_entity_poly.pdbx_seq_one_letter_code
_entity_poly.pdbx_strand_id
1 'polypeptide(L)'
;MVHHTNSQAQGQYMQQHFTVQPQIAQQNHMQQQQQHHPLQQVHQPLQQGPQQPQPQLQTQPQPQPQSQQQNPPRPNFQMALLPPPQDRLYPTFDTLLSDIKSFTRSQGYAVVIVSSLNRDSEGNYRRYNLCCAKGGKTYASHSKGIRNTRSTKTGCPMRMKAVQEKAHPYDDKWHVVVQCAEHNHEPFTGEPGVNVPAQFRKIEPDGARWLMIMHREAQLTLRQLTIGIRISFGDKYQYVKKSDVRNMLAKMKREEERKAAQQAAAQGLPSNVPYTIIPQQHQPPPPAPVNVQQMPALPDGMQVPDPDLESDDDGVEEL
;
A
#
# COMPACT_ATOMS: atom_id res chain seq x y z
N MET A 1 21.48 -15.91 68.52
CA MET A 1 20.67 -15.07 69.44
C MET A 1 20.21 -13.85 68.65
N VAL A 2 18.97 -13.91 68.12
CA VAL A 2 17.83 -12.99 68.39
C VAL A 2 18.06 -11.55 67.88
N HIS A 3 17.19 -10.90 67.09
CA HIS A 3 15.79 -11.09 66.71
C HIS A 3 15.49 -10.48 65.33
N HIS A 4 14.51 -11.07 64.64
CA HIS A 4 13.71 -10.45 63.58
C HIS A 4 12.90 -9.26 64.13
N THR A 5 12.66 -8.22 63.34
CA THR A 5 11.35 -7.54 63.36
C THR A 5 10.87 -7.20 61.95
N ASN A 6 9.61 -7.59 61.76
CA ASN A 6 8.74 -7.46 60.62
C ASN A 6 7.87 -6.22 60.84
N SER A 7 7.51 -5.47 59.79
CA SER A 7 6.33 -4.60 59.85
C SER A 7 5.71 -4.46 58.48
N GLN A 8 4.61 -5.22 58.35
CA GLN A 8 3.55 -5.05 57.38
C GLN A 8 2.87 -3.69 57.58
N ALA A 9 2.58 -2.98 56.49
CA ALA A 9 1.54 -1.97 56.45
C ALA A 9 0.52 -2.41 55.39
N GLN A 10 -0.61 -2.94 55.88
CA GLN A 10 -1.82 -3.17 55.11
C GLN A 10 -2.54 -1.82 54.94
N GLY A 11 -2.81 -1.42 53.70
CA GLY A 11 -3.69 -0.32 53.35
C GLY A 11 -4.95 -0.88 52.70
N GLN A 12 -6.07 -0.76 53.40
CA GLN A 12 -7.37 -1.31 53.04
C GLN A 12 -8.34 -0.16 52.70
N TYR A 13 -9.20 -0.38 51.69
CA TYR A 13 -10.46 0.32 51.35
C TYR A 13 -10.43 1.71 50.68
N MET A 14 -10.84 1.75 49.40
CA MET A 14 -12.17 2.30 49.05
C MET A 14 -12.59 1.86 47.63
N GLN A 15 -13.62 1.02 47.56
CA GLN A 15 -14.31 0.62 46.34
C GLN A 15 -15.50 1.56 46.17
N GLN A 16 -15.46 2.46 45.18
CA GLN A 16 -16.62 3.27 44.81
C GLN A 16 -17.41 2.54 43.73
N HIS A 17 -18.62 2.12 44.11
CA HIS A 17 -19.62 1.59 43.20
C HIS A 17 -20.33 2.76 42.51
N PHE A 18 -20.21 2.86 41.18
CA PHE A 18 -21.11 3.69 40.38
C PHE A 18 -22.25 2.81 39.84
N THR A 19 -23.43 3.04 40.40
CA THR A 19 -24.72 2.56 39.89
C THR A 19 -25.14 3.43 38.71
N VAL A 20 -25.35 2.81 37.54
CA VAL A 20 -26.01 3.45 36.38
C VAL A 20 -27.32 2.71 36.15
N GLN A 21 -28.44 3.36 36.47
CA GLN A 21 -29.77 2.94 36.03
C GLN A 21 -30.01 3.40 34.58
N PRO A 22 -30.74 2.61 33.77
CA PRO A 22 -31.10 3.00 32.41
C PRO A 22 -32.35 3.88 32.40
N GLN A 23 -32.24 5.08 31.81
CA GLN A 23 -33.37 5.96 31.56
C GLN A 23 -33.91 5.69 30.15
N ILE A 24 -35.14 5.17 30.12
CA ILE A 24 -35.92 4.87 28.93
C ILE A 24 -36.55 6.19 28.46
N ALA A 25 -36.21 6.65 27.25
CA ALA A 25 -36.89 7.76 26.59
C ALA A 25 -37.83 7.22 25.50
N GLN A 26 -39.13 7.39 25.75
CA GLN A 26 -40.23 7.21 24.80
C GLN A 26 -40.34 8.42 23.84
N GLN A 27 -41.03 8.17 22.72
CA GLN A 27 -41.70 9.11 21.81
C GLN A 27 -40.83 9.94 20.84
N ASN A 28 -40.98 9.63 19.54
CA ASN A 28 -41.95 10.38 18.71
C ASN A 28 -42.22 9.67 17.38
N HIS A 29 -43.48 9.24 17.22
CA HIS A 29 -44.07 8.76 15.98
C HIS A 29 -44.97 9.91 15.49
N MET A 30 -44.63 10.55 14.38
CA MET A 30 -45.52 11.53 13.74
C MET A 30 -45.92 11.03 12.36
N GLN A 31 -47.20 10.74 12.30
CA GLN A 31 -48.01 10.15 11.25
C GLN A 31 -48.23 11.20 10.15
N GLN A 32 -47.86 10.89 8.91
CA GLN A 32 -48.23 11.71 7.75
C GLN A 32 -49.40 11.01 7.03
N GLN A 33 -50.60 11.56 7.22
CA GLN A 33 -51.81 11.18 6.51
C GLN A 33 -51.73 11.69 5.06
N GLN A 34 -51.82 10.78 4.09
CA GLN A 34 -52.19 11.12 2.71
C GLN A 34 -53.72 11.10 2.61
N GLN A 35 -54.32 12.26 2.35
CA GLN A 35 -55.71 12.38 1.88
C GLN A 35 -55.68 12.67 0.38
N HIS A 36 -56.15 11.72 -0.44
CA HIS A 36 -56.45 11.96 -1.86
C HIS A 36 -57.95 12.26 -2.02
N HIS A 37 -58.24 13.38 -2.67
CA HIS A 37 -59.58 13.84 -3.05
C HIS A 37 -60.07 13.14 -4.35
N PRO A 38 -61.39 13.03 -4.56
CA PRO A 38 -61.98 12.28 -5.67
C PRO A 38 -62.10 13.06 -6.98
N LEU A 39 -62.06 12.32 -8.09
CA LEU A 39 -62.34 12.74 -9.46
C LEU A 39 -63.83 13.04 -9.65
N GLN A 40 -64.15 14.20 -10.23
CA GLN A 40 -65.49 14.55 -10.70
C GLN A 40 -65.46 14.73 -12.23
N GLN A 41 -66.42 14.07 -12.89
CA GLN A 41 -66.68 14.06 -14.33
C GLN A 41 -67.21 15.42 -14.82
N VAL A 42 -66.88 15.79 -16.06
CA VAL A 42 -67.72 16.66 -16.90
C VAL A 42 -67.86 16.04 -18.29
N HIS A 43 -69.10 15.95 -18.76
CA HIS A 43 -69.51 15.44 -20.07
C HIS A 43 -69.66 16.59 -21.10
N GLN A 44 -69.63 16.20 -22.39
CA GLN A 44 -70.44 16.68 -23.54
C GLN A 44 -69.87 17.74 -24.54
N PRO A 45 -70.34 17.81 -25.82
CA PRO A 45 -69.90 16.96 -26.94
C PRO A 45 -69.56 17.70 -28.28
N LEU A 46 -69.27 16.90 -29.31
CA LEU A 46 -68.94 17.14 -30.74
C LEU A 46 -69.63 18.31 -31.49
N GLN A 47 -68.88 18.96 -32.40
CA GLN A 47 -69.37 19.39 -33.71
C GLN A 47 -68.24 19.52 -34.77
N GLN A 48 -68.57 19.18 -36.02
CA GLN A 48 -67.69 19.01 -37.19
C GLN A 48 -67.71 20.24 -38.12
N GLY A 49 -66.61 20.53 -38.85
CA GLY A 49 -66.59 21.49 -39.99
C GLY A 49 -65.17 21.92 -40.41
N PRO A 50 -64.90 22.29 -41.69
CA PRO A 50 -63.83 21.67 -42.48
C PRO A 50 -62.53 22.48 -42.72
N GLN A 51 -61.51 21.69 -43.09
CA GLN A 51 -60.20 21.92 -43.73
C GLN A 51 -59.83 23.30 -44.30
N GLN A 52 -58.63 23.78 -43.93
CA GLN A 52 -57.62 24.36 -44.84
C GLN A 52 -56.18 24.05 -44.37
N PRO A 53 -55.19 23.93 -45.27
CA PRO A 53 -53.88 23.33 -44.98
C PRO A 53 -52.80 24.37 -44.62
N GLN A 54 -51.96 24.05 -43.64
CA GLN A 54 -50.72 24.77 -43.32
C GLN A 54 -49.54 23.80 -43.13
N PRO A 55 -48.29 24.28 -43.29
CA PRO A 55 -47.21 23.55 -43.96
C PRO A 55 -46.46 22.58 -43.04
N GLN A 56 -45.80 21.61 -43.69
CA GLN A 56 -44.85 20.67 -43.10
C GLN A 56 -43.78 21.41 -42.26
N LEU A 57 -43.79 21.17 -40.95
CA LEU A 57 -42.66 21.45 -40.06
C LEU A 57 -42.07 20.13 -39.58
N GLN A 58 -40.83 19.95 -40.02
CA GLN A 58 -39.79 19.01 -39.67
C GLN A 58 -40.00 18.21 -38.36
N THR A 59 -39.97 16.89 -38.50
CA THR A 59 -39.76 15.92 -37.43
C THR A 59 -38.48 16.24 -36.65
N GLN A 60 -38.61 16.73 -35.42
CA GLN A 60 -37.55 16.60 -34.41
C GLN A 60 -37.54 15.15 -33.90
N PRO A 61 -36.38 14.49 -33.81
CA PRO A 61 -36.31 13.20 -33.14
C PRO A 61 -36.50 13.39 -31.63
N GLN A 62 -37.47 12.66 -31.08
CA GLN A 62 -37.70 12.51 -29.64
C GLN A 62 -36.41 12.14 -28.89
N PRO A 63 -36.13 12.74 -27.72
CA PRO A 63 -35.13 12.18 -26.81
C PRO A 63 -35.64 10.82 -26.32
N GLN A 64 -34.91 9.76 -26.64
CA GLN A 64 -35.13 8.44 -26.05
C GLN A 64 -35.06 8.57 -24.51
N PRO A 65 -35.97 7.94 -23.75
CA PRO A 65 -35.81 7.84 -22.31
C PRO A 65 -34.51 7.07 -22.06
N GLN A 66 -33.53 7.76 -21.45
CA GLN A 66 -32.36 7.11 -20.86
C GLN A 66 -32.87 6.05 -19.90
N SER A 67 -32.82 4.79 -20.36
CA SER A 67 -32.93 3.65 -19.48
C SER A 67 -31.86 3.82 -18.41
N GLN A 68 -32.31 4.16 -17.20
CA GLN A 68 -31.49 4.11 -16.01
C GLN A 68 -30.88 2.72 -15.98
N GLN A 69 -29.60 2.63 -16.33
CA GLN A 69 -28.83 1.41 -16.21
C GLN A 69 -28.73 1.16 -14.71
N GLN A 70 -29.70 0.43 -14.18
CA GLN A 70 -29.71 0.00 -12.80
C GLN A 70 -28.44 -0.80 -12.58
N ASN A 71 -27.49 -0.21 -11.87
CA ASN A 71 -26.39 -0.96 -11.31
C ASN A 71 -27.01 -2.14 -10.55
N PRO A 72 -26.54 -3.38 -10.77
CA PRO A 72 -27.07 -4.52 -10.03
C PRO A 72 -26.98 -4.22 -8.53
N PRO A 73 -27.97 -4.66 -7.73
CA PRO A 73 -27.96 -4.42 -6.29
C PRO A 73 -26.64 -4.96 -5.74
N ARG A 74 -25.84 -4.05 -5.14
CA ARG A 74 -24.60 -4.44 -4.51
C ARG A 74 -24.96 -5.45 -3.42
N PRO A 75 -24.29 -6.61 -3.36
CA PRO A 75 -24.57 -7.57 -2.31
C PRO A 75 -24.32 -6.89 -0.97
N ASN A 76 -25.37 -6.87 -0.15
CA ASN A 76 -25.42 -6.23 1.16
C ASN A 76 -24.59 -7.04 2.17
N PHE A 77 -23.26 -7.00 2.03
CA PHE A 77 -22.36 -7.58 3.02
C PHE A 77 -22.15 -6.56 4.15
N GLN A 78 -23.14 -6.45 5.03
CA GLN A 78 -23.05 -5.68 6.27
C GLN A 78 -22.14 -6.42 7.28
N MET A 79 -20.84 -6.48 7.01
CA MET A 79 -19.86 -6.53 8.10
C MET A 79 -19.24 -5.14 8.16
N ALA A 80 -19.75 -4.32 9.08
CA ALA A 80 -19.32 -2.94 9.24
C ALA A 80 -17.92 -2.89 9.86
N LEU A 81 -16.90 -3.10 9.04
CA LEU A 81 -15.55 -2.64 9.35
C LEU A 81 -15.65 -1.15 9.68
N LEU A 82 -15.20 -0.78 10.87
CA LEU A 82 -15.37 0.60 11.31
C LEU A 82 -14.49 1.52 10.45
N PRO A 83 -15.03 2.67 10.01
CA PRO A 83 -14.21 3.68 9.35
C PRO A 83 -13.23 4.30 10.36
N PRO A 84 -12.07 4.83 9.91
CA PRO A 84 -11.15 5.53 10.78
C PRO A 84 -11.81 6.75 11.46
N PRO A 85 -11.40 7.11 12.69
CA PRO A 85 -11.86 8.32 13.36
C PRO A 85 -11.63 9.57 12.50
N GLN A 86 -12.63 10.44 12.42
CA GLN A 86 -12.62 11.66 11.58
C GLN A 86 -12.51 12.96 12.40
N ASP A 87 -12.66 12.85 13.72
CA ASP A 87 -12.61 13.93 14.71
C ASP A 87 -11.19 14.33 15.10
N ARG A 88 -10.18 13.52 14.75
CA ARG A 88 -8.78 13.74 15.12
C ARG A 88 -8.06 14.67 14.16
N LEU A 89 -7.26 15.57 14.72
CA LEU A 89 -6.37 16.46 13.99
C LEU A 89 -4.91 16.09 14.24
N TYR A 90 -4.11 16.10 13.18
CA TYR A 90 -2.71 15.68 13.23
C TYR A 90 -1.79 16.78 12.73
N PRO A 91 -0.61 16.97 13.36
CA PRO A 91 0.34 17.99 12.93
C PRO A 91 1.00 17.65 11.59
N THR A 92 1.13 16.37 11.24
CA THR A 92 1.80 15.92 10.01
C THR A 92 1.03 14.79 9.34
N PHE A 93 1.25 14.62 8.03
CA PHE A 93 0.66 13.49 7.31
C PHE A 93 1.16 12.13 7.85
N ASP A 94 2.43 12.04 8.25
CA ASP A 94 3.00 10.78 8.75
C ASP A 94 2.34 10.32 10.06
N THR A 95 2.05 11.25 10.96
CA THR A 95 1.35 10.94 12.23
C THR A 95 -0.09 10.49 11.97
N LEU A 96 -0.82 11.17 11.07
CA LEU A 96 -2.13 10.75 10.59
C LEU A 96 -2.09 9.35 9.96
N LEU A 97 -1.16 9.11 9.04
CA LEU A 97 -1.08 7.85 8.30
C LEU A 97 -0.71 6.69 9.24
N SER A 98 0.15 6.93 10.22
CA SER A 98 0.50 5.95 11.25
C SER A 98 -0.72 5.56 12.08
N ASP A 99 -1.50 6.53 12.55
CA ASP A 99 -2.70 6.28 13.35
C ASP A 99 -3.78 5.52 12.54
N ILE A 100 -4.03 5.94 11.28
CA ILE A 100 -4.94 5.21 10.39
C ILE A 100 -4.45 3.77 10.16
N LYS A 101 -3.17 3.55 9.90
CA LYS A 101 -2.64 2.19 9.71
C LYS A 101 -2.82 1.32 10.95
N SER A 102 -2.60 1.89 12.14
CA SER A 102 -2.83 1.19 13.41
C SER A 102 -4.31 0.85 13.60
N PHE A 103 -5.21 1.80 13.39
CA PHE A 103 -6.65 1.58 13.50
C PHE A 103 -7.16 0.55 12.48
N THR A 104 -6.82 0.73 11.21
CA THR A 104 -7.28 -0.18 10.14
C THR A 104 -6.76 -1.60 10.36
N ARG A 105 -5.51 -1.75 10.83
CA ARG A 105 -4.95 -3.04 11.25
C ARG A 105 -5.76 -3.69 12.36
N SER A 106 -6.16 -2.96 13.40
CA SER A 106 -6.98 -3.52 14.49
C SER A 106 -8.38 -3.92 14.01
N GLN A 107 -8.88 -3.27 12.95
CA GLN A 107 -10.13 -3.64 12.28
C GLN A 107 -9.95 -4.76 11.24
N GLY A 108 -8.74 -5.27 10.99
CA GLY A 108 -8.50 -6.35 10.04
C GLY A 108 -8.53 -5.92 8.55
N TYR A 109 -8.39 -4.64 8.24
CA TYR A 109 -8.20 -4.18 6.87
C TYR A 109 -6.99 -3.26 6.72
N ALA A 110 -6.54 -3.06 5.49
CA ALA A 110 -5.39 -2.21 5.22
C ALA A 110 -5.78 -1.11 4.25
N VAL A 111 -5.08 0.02 4.32
CA VAL A 111 -5.29 1.16 3.44
C VAL A 111 -4.03 1.47 2.65
N VAL A 112 -4.21 2.01 1.44
CA VAL A 112 -3.13 2.38 0.52
C VAL A 112 -3.39 3.77 -0.04
N ILE A 113 -2.31 4.51 -0.30
CA ILE A 113 -2.36 5.79 -1.01
C ILE A 113 -2.57 5.50 -2.49
N VAL A 114 -3.58 6.14 -3.08
CA VAL A 114 -3.93 6.01 -4.50
C VAL A 114 -3.44 7.21 -5.30
N SER A 115 -3.48 8.40 -4.71
CA SER A 115 -3.00 9.63 -5.36
C SER A 115 -2.62 10.66 -4.31
N SER A 116 -1.69 11.53 -4.71
CA SER A 116 -1.23 12.70 -3.96
C SER A 116 -1.56 13.94 -4.79
N LEU A 117 -2.28 14.89 -4.21
CA LEU A 117 -2.88 16.04 -4.89
C LEU A 117 -2.64 17.33 -4.09
N ASN A 118 -2.97 18.45 -4.72
CA ASN A 118 -2.94 19.79 -4.13
C ASN A 118 -1.57 20.16 -3.55
N ARG A 119 -0.59 20.39 -4.42
CA ARG A 119 0.72 20.87 -3.98
C ARG A 119 0.63 22.32 -3.50
N ASP A 120 1.35 22.64 -2.43
CA ASP A 120 1.59 24.03 -2.05
C ASP A 120 2.75 24.65 -2.84
N SER A 121 3.08 25.90 -2.52
CA SER A 121 4.17 26.67 -3.11
C SER A 121 5.55 26.04 -2.90
N GLU A 122 5.71 25.22 -1.85
CA GLU A 122 6.94 24.49 -1.53
C GLU A 122 6.99 23.12 -2.24
N GLY A 123 5.93 22.76 -2.95
CA GLY A 123 5.80 21.48 -3.67
C GLY A 123 5.29 20.33 -2.81
N ASN A 124 4.92 20.57 -1.55
CA ASN A 124 4.41 19.55 -0.64
C ASN A 124 2.93 19.26 -0.93
N TYR A 125 2.54 17.98 -0.93
CA TYR A 125 1.14 17.60 -1.13
C TYR A 125 0.30 17.88 0.11
N ARG A 126 -0.87 18.50 -0.10
CA ARG A 126 -1.87 18.80 0.94
C ARG A 126 -3.07 17.87 0.93
N ARG A 127 -3.10 16.90 0.01
CA ARG A 127 -4.16 15.91 -0.07
C ARG A 127 -3.63 14.55 -0.51
N TYR A 128 -4.06 13.51 0.19
CA TYR A 128 -3.85 12.12 -0.20
C TYR A 128 -5.18 11.40 -0.29
N ASN A 129 -5.48 10.78 -1.43
CA ASN A 129 -6.62 9.89 -1.54
C ASN A 129 -6.19 8.48 -1.15
N LEU A 130 -6.94 7.87 -0.25
CA LEU A 130 -6.69 6.56 0.33
C LEU A 130 -7.85 5.62 -0.05
N CYS A 131 -7.54 4.34 -0.25
CA CYS A 131 -8.56 3.31 -0.39
C CYS A 131 -8.16 2.04 0.36
N CYS A 132 -9.11 1.12 0.53
CA CYS A 132 -8.80 -0.21 1.02
C CYS A 132 -7.78 -0.89 0.10
N ALA A 133 -6.85 -1.67 0.67
CA ALA A 133 -5.88 -2.47 -0.04
C ALA A 133 -6.53 -3.50 -0.98
N LYS A 134 -7.77 -3.93 -0.72
CA LYS A 134 -8.58 -4.77 -1.62
C LYS A 134 -9.39 -3.96 -2.66
N GLY A 135 -9.32 -2.64 -2.63
CA GLY A 135 -9.92 -1.74 -3.60
C GLY A 135 -9.16 -1.68 -4.93
N GLY A 136 -9.82 -1.17 -5.97
CA GLY A 136 -9.29 -1.09 -7.34
C GLY A 136 -9.69 -2.29 -8.20
N LYS A 137 -9.35 -2.22 -9.49
CA LYS A 137 -9.74 -3.25 -10.47
C LYS A 137 -9.02 -4.57 -10.17
N THR A 138 -9.75 -5.67 -10.30
CA THR A 138 -9.14 -7.00 -10.33
C THR A 138 -8.39 -7.15 -11.65
N TYR A 139 -7.16 -7.67 -11.59
CA TYR A 139 -6.41 -8.05 -12.78
C TYR A 139 -6.35 -9.57 -12.82
N ALA A 140 -6.88 -10.15 -13.89
CA ALA A 140 -6.67 -11.56 -14.20
C ALA A 140 -5.38 -11.67 -15.02
N SER A 141 -4.34 -12.28 -14.44
CA SER A 141 -3.14 -12.58 -15.20
C SER A 141 -3.48 -13.69 -16.20
N HIS A 142 -3.28 -13.44 -17.49
CA HIS A 142 -3.34 -14.47 -18.53
C HIS A 142 -2.01 -15.25 -18.65
N SER A 143 -1.01 -14.93 -17.82
CA SER A 143 0.26 -15.63 -17.82
C SER A 143 0.08 -17.08 -17.37
N LYS A 144 0.48 -18.01 -18.24
CA LYS A 144 0.53 -19.46 -17.97
C LYS A 144 1.84 -19.90 -17.29
N GLY A 145 2.69 -18.95 -16.90
CA GLY A 145 3.99 -19.25 -16.29
C GLY A 145 3.91 -19.71 -14.84
N ILE A 146 5.04 -20.18 -14.30
CA ILE A 146 5.20 -20.67 -12.91
C ILE A 146 4.70 -19.65 -11.86
N ARG A 147 4.74 -18.35 -12.16
CA ARG A 147 4.24 -17.28 -11.29
C ARG A 147 2.79 -16.90 -11.64
N ASN A 148 1.84 -17.79 -11.38
CA ASN A 148 0.42 -17.46 -11.48
C ASN A 148 -0.06 -16.72 -10.21
N THR A 149 0.31 -15.44 -10.08
CA THR A 149 -0.13 -14.62 -8.96
C THR A 149 -1.54 -14.09 -9.22
N ARG A 150 -2.51 -14.56 -8.43
CA ARG A 150 -3.88 -14.00 -8.46
C ARG A 150 -3.91 -12.67 -7.70
N SER A 151 -4.65 -11.71 -8.25
CA SER A 151 -4.90 -10.43 -7.57
C SER A 151 -5.68 -10.67 -6.28
N THR A 152 -5.26 -10.01 -5.19
CA THR A 152 -5.99 -10.01 -3.91
C THR A 152 -7.05 -8.90 -3.84
N LYS A 153 -7.21 -8.13 -4.93
CA LYS A 153 -8.23 -7.08 -5.04
C LYS A 153 -9.62 -7.71 -5.17
N THR A 154 -10.62 -7.08 -4.58
CA THR A 154 -12.04 -7.45 -4.65
C THR A 154 -12.89 -6.33 -5.24
N GLY A 155 -12.29 -5.21 -5.66
CA GLY A 155 -13.05 -4.03 -6.05
C GLY A 155 -13.70 -3.31 -4.86
N CYS A 156 -13.14 -3.44 -3.65
CA CYS A 156 -13.67 -2.82 -2.44
C CYS A 156 -13.96 -1.32 -2.61
N PRO A 157 -15.17 -0.84 -2.25
CA PRO A 157 -15.59 0.54 -2.48
C PRO A 157 -15.04 1.52 -1.43
N MET A 158 -14.56 1.03 -0.27
CA MET A 158 -14.06 1.88 0.81
C MET A 158 -12.98 2.87 0.33
N ARG A 159 -13.25 4.16 0.60
CA ARG A 159 -12.43 5.29 0.19
C ARG A 159 -12.47 6.38 1.24
N MET A 160 -11.36 7.07 1.39
CA MET A 160 -11.24 8.26 2.22
C MET A 160 -10.18 9.20 1.65
N LYS A 161 -10.15 10.43 2.15
CA LYS A 161 -9.11 11.41 1.87
C LYS A 161 -8.48 11.88 3.17
N ALA A 162 -7.16 12.05 3.16
CA ALA A 162 -6.45 12.83 4.15
C ALA A 162 -6.19 14.22 3.56
N VAL A 163 -6.60 15.26 4.26
CA VAL A 163 -6.53 16.65 3.76
C VAL A 163 -5.89 17.54 4.82
N GLN A 164 -5.03 18.45 4.38
CA GLN A 164 -4.56 19.57 5.15
C GLN A 164 -5.32 20.82 4.72
N GLU A 165 -6.18 21.33 5.60
CA GLU A 165 -7.00 22.51 5.31
C GLU A 165 -6.51 23.72 6.11
N LYS A 166 -6.35 24.87 5.43
CA LYS A 166 -5.94 26.14 6.05
C LYS A 166 -7.05 26.79 6.87
N ALA A 167 -8.29 26.52 6.52
CA ALA A 167 -9.43 27.19 7.13
C ALA A 167 -9.66 26.66 8.56
N HIS A 168 -10.11 27.54 9.44
CA HIS A 168 -10.72 27.15 10.70
C HIS A 168 -11.88 26.18 10.41
N PRO A 169 -12.04 25.06 11.14
CA PRO A 169 -11.44 24.72 12.45
C PRO A 169 -10.12 23.92 12.40
N TYR A 170 -9.54 23.71 11.21
CA TYR A 170 -8.44 22.76 11.05
C TYR A 170 -7.06 23.39 11.21
N ASP A 171 -6.91 24.70 10.95
CA ASP A 171 -5.68 25.48 11.19
C ASP A 171 -4.40 24.81 10.67
N ASP A 172 -4.40 24.42 9.39
CA ASP A 172 -3.31 23.69 8.71
C ASP A 172 -2.96 22.31 9.30
N LYS A 173 -3.83 21.75 10.15
CA LYS A 173 -3.72 20.36 10.62
C LYS A 173 -4.32 19.39 9.60
N TRP A 174 -3.78 18.19 9.61
CA TRP A 174 -4.26 17.07 8.82
C TRP A 174 -5.48 16.44 9.48
N HIS A 175 -6.49 16.09 8.69
CA HIS A 175 -7.64 15.32 9.15
C HIS A 175 -8.11 14.34 8.08
N VAL A 176 -9.00 13.42 8.47
CA VAL A 176 -9.53 12.37 7.60
C VAL A 176 -10.98 12.65 7.28
N VAL A 177 -11.35 12.47 6.00
CA VAL A 177 -12.74 12.47 5.57
C VAL A 177 -13.03 11.16 4.84
N VAL A 178 -13.97 10.41 5.39
CA VAL A 178 -14.41 9.12 4.83
C VAL A 178 -15.43 9.37 3.74
N GLN A 179 -15.14 8.90 2.53
CA GLN A 179 -16.02 9.06 1.38
C GLN A 179 -16.98 7.89 1.24
N CYS A 180 -16.52 6.68 1.58
CA CYS A 180 -17.32 5.46 1.62
C CYS A 180 -16.71 4.55 2.69
N ALA A 181 -17.52 4.16 3.67
CA ALA A 181 -17.11 3.26 4.75
C ALA A 181 -17.40 1.79 4.44
N GLU A 182 -18.12 1.49 3.36
CA GLU A 182 -18.54 0.13 3.03
C GLU A 182 -17.37 -0.73 2.54
N HIS A 183 -17.36 -1.98 2.97
CA HIS A 183 -16.45 -3.00 2.49
C HIS A 183 -17.22 -4.16 1.87
N ASN A 184 -16.64 -4.78 0.84
CA ASN A 184 -17.21 -5.97 0.18
C ASN A 184 -16.42 -7.25 0.50
N HIS A 185 -15.71 -7.26 1.62
CA HIS A 185 -14.88 -8.36 2.05
C HIS A 185 -14.81 -8.40 3.57
N GLU A 186 -14.53 -9.58 4.10
CA GLU A 186 -14.35 -9.79 5.53
C GLU A 186 -13.04 -9.15 6.05
N PRO A 187 -12.98 -8.86 7.36
CA PRO A 187 -11.72 -8.55 8.04
C PRO A 187 -10.74 -9.71 7.92
N PHE A 188 -9.45 -9.37 7.88
CA PHE A 188 -8.38 -10.31 8.14
C PHE A 188 -8.36 -10.63 9.63
N THR A 189 -8.54 -11.91 9.96
CA THR A 189 -8.65 -12.41 11.33
C THR A 189 -7.33 -12.87 11.96
N GLY A 190 -6.24 -12.98 11.17
CA GLY A 190 -4.96 -13.49 11.68
C GLY A 190 -4.83 -15.01 11.70
N GLU A 191 -5.89 -15.74 11.31
CA GLU A 191 -5.92 -17.21 11.35
C GLU A 191 -4.81 -17.86 10.50
N PRO A 192 -4.21 -18.97 10.98
CA PRO A 192 -3.24 -19.74 10.20
C PRO A 192 -3.84 -20.18 8.86
N GLY A 193 -3.06 -20.02 7.78
CA GLY A 193 -3.48 -20.39 6.42
C GLY A 193 -4.15 -19.26 5.63
N VAL A 194 -4.60 -18.17 6.27
CA VAL A 194 -5.13 -17.01 5.57
C VAL A 194 -4.00 -16.17 4.94
N ASN A 195 -4.24 -15.64 3.74
CA ASN A 195 -3.27 -14.78 3.08
C ASN A 195 -3.17 -13.42 3.78
N VAL A 196 -2.08 -13.21 4.53
CA VAL A 196 -1.82 -11.94 5.22
C VAL A 196 -1.60 -10.79 4.22
N PRO A 197 -2.36 -9.68 4.34
CA PRO A 197 -2.14 -8.46 3.56
C PRO A 197 -0.67 -8.01 3.57
N ALA A 198 -0.14 -7.60 2.42
CA ALA A 198 1.25 -7.14 2.30
C ALA A 198 1.54 -5.94 3.22
N GLN A 199 0.55 -5.07 3.41
CA GLN A 199 0.62 -3.91 4.29
C GLN A 199 0.88 -4.30 5.75
N PHE A 200 0.40 -5.48 6.18
CA PHE A 200 0.60 -5.98 7.54
C PHE A 200 1.96 -6.65 7.76
N ARG A 201 2.67 -6.94 6.66
CA ARG A 201 4.00 -7.57 6.64
C ARG A 201 5.12 -6.58 6.29
N LYS A 202 4.78 -5.30 6.14
CA LYS A 202 5.74 -4.25 5.79
C LYS A 202 6.71 -4.06 6.96
N ILE A 203 8.00 -4.16 6.67
CA ILE A 203 9.07 -3.89 7.63
C ILE A 203 9.41 -2.40 7.51
N GLU A 204 9.24 -1.65 8.59
CA GLU A 204 9.54 -0.21 8.67
C GLU A 204 11.05 0.01 8.99
N PRO A 205 11.57 1.25 8.91
CA PRO A 205 13.00 1.52 9.03
C PRO A 205 13.66 1.00 10.31
N ASP A 206 12.94 1.01 11.44
CA ASP A 206 13.40 0.48 12.72
C ASP A 206 13.62 -1.05 12.67
N GLY A 207 12.68 -1.78 12.07
CA GLY A 207 12.80 -3.22 11.86
C GLY A 207 13.91 -3.56 10.86
N ALA A 208 14.05 -2.75 9.80
CA ALA A 208 15.12 -2.92 8.82
C ALA A 208 16.51 -2.72 9.45
N ARG A 209 16.67 -1.68 10.28
CA ARG A 209 17.90 -1.43 11.07
C ARG A 209 18.22 -2.61 11.99
N TRP A 210 17.21 -3.13 12.71
CA TRP A 210 17.39 -4.29 13.58
C TRP A 210 17.86 -5.52 12.78
N LEU A 211 17.24 -5.79 11.63
CA LEU A 211 17.64 -6.91 10.76
C LEU A 211 19.08 -6.78 10.27
N MET A 212 19.49 -5.57 9.90
CA MET A 212 20.84 -5.30 9.42
C MET A 212 21.89 -5.60 10.50
N ILE A 213 21.69 -5.08 11.72
CA ILE A 213 22.59 -5.29 12.85
C ILE A 213 22.66 -6.78 13.19
N MET A 214 21.51 -7.43 13.36
CA MET A 214 21.44 -8.84 13.75
C MET A 214 21.98 -9.79 12.68
N HIS A 215 21.86 -9.44 11.40
CA HIS A 215 22.42 -10.23 10.31
C HIS A 215 23.94 -10.06 10.20
N ARG A 216 24.48 -8.86 10.43
CA ARG A 216 25.92 -8.57 10.27
C ARG A 216 26.73 -8.93 11.49
N GLU A 217 26.31 -8.46 12.65
CA GLU A 217 27.08 -8.54 13.90
C GLU A 217 26.82 -9.87 14.60
N ALA A 218 25.54 -10.25 14.73
CA ALA A 218 25.15 -11.49 15.42
C ALA A 218 25.07 -12.71 14.49
N GLN A 219 25.31 -12.53 13.17
CA GLN A 219 25.30 -13.58 12.15
C GLN A 219 24.08 -14.53 12.21
N LEU A 220 22.91 -13.98 12.58
CA LEU A 220 21.71 -14.79 12.73
C LEU A 220 21.20 -15.31 11.38
N THR A 221 20.76 -16.56 11.36
CA THR A 221 20.12 -17.16 10.19
C THR A 221 18.79 -16.48 9.87
N LEU A 222 18.31 -16.61 8.62
CA LEU A 222 16.99 -16.08 8.21
C LEU A 222 15.84 -16.54 9.12
N ARG A 223 15.89 -17.78 9.63
CA ARG A 223 14.87 -18.30 10.56
C ARG A 223 14.94 -17.56 11.89
N GLN A 224 16.13 -17.41 12.47
CA GLN A 224 16.35 -16.69 13.72
C GLN A 224 15.96 -15.22 13.60
N LEU A 225 16.32 -14.55 12.49
CA LEU A 225 15.90 -13.18 12.22
C LEU A 225 14.39 -13.01 12.14
N THR A 226 13.70 -13.96 11.50
CA THR A 226 12.22 -13.93 11.39
C THR A 226 11.55 -14.11 12.75
N ILE A 227 12.09 -14.98 13.60
CA ILE A 227 11.57 -15.19 14.96
C ILE A 227 11.92 -13.98 15.84
N GLY A 228 13.18 -13.53 15.80
CA GLY A 228 13.68 -12.44 16.61
C GLY A 228 12.97 -11.12 16.32
N ILE A 229 12.72 -10.76 15.06
CA ILE A 229 11.99 -9.52 14.73
C ILE A 229 10.55 -9.54 15.27
N ARG A 230 9.91 -10.72 15.30
CA ARG A 230 8.56 -10.88 15.87
C ARG A 230 8.58 -10.76 17.38
N ILE A 231 9.60 -11.31 18.04
CA ILE A 231 9.75 -11.23 19.50
C ILE A 231 10.09 -9.79 19.92
N SER A 232 11.06 -9.15 19.26
CA SER A 232 11.55 -7.83 19.64
C SER A 232 10.54 -6.70 19.44
N PHE A 233 9.62 -6.84 18.48
CA PHE A 233 8.65 -5.78 18.14
C PHE A 233 7.17 -6.23 18.26
N GLY A 234 6.93 -7.46 18.72
CA GLY A 234 5.59 -8.02 18.96
C GLY A 234 4.62 -7.84 17.79
N ASP A 235 3.48 -7.24 18.10
CA ASP A 235 2.34 -7.08 17.20
C ASP A 235 2.65 -6.36 15.89
N LYS A 236 3.69 -5.51 15.87
CA LYS A 236 4.10 -4.75 14.69
C LYS A 236 4.55 -5.67 13.56
N TYR A 237 5.33 -6.70 13.89
CA TYR A 237 5.94 -7.61 12.91
C TYR A 237 5.46 -9.05 13.01
N GLN A 238 4.41 -9.33 13.79
CA GLN A 238 3.85 -10.67 14.00
C GLN A 238 3.65 -11.50 12.71
N TYR A 239 3.25 -10.86 11.61
CA TYR A 239 2.95 -11.55 10.34
C TYR A 239 4.10 -11.54 9.31
N VAL A 240 5.26 -10.96 9.64
CA VAL A 240 6.42 -10.91 8.74
C VAL A 240 6.90 -12.32 8.43
N LYS A 241 7.02 -12.69 7.16
CA LYS A 241 7.46 -14.03 6.73
C LYS A 241 8.98 -14.07 6.53
N LYS A 242 9.55 -15.29 6.52
CA LYS A 242 10.96 -15.53 6.16
C LYS A 242 11.33 -14.93 4.80
N SER A 243 10.39 -14.97 3.85
CA SER A 243 10.57 -14.36 2.53
C SER A 243 10.70 -12.84 2.59
N ASP A 244 9.96 -12.19 3.48
CA ASP A 244 9.96 -10.73 3.62
C ASP A 244 11.30 -10.26 4.21
N VAL A 245 11.80 -10.99 5.21
CA VAL A 245 13.15 -10.77 5.78
C VAL A 245 14.22 -10.92 4.71
N ARG A 246 14.21 -12.02 3.95
CA ARG A 246 15.18 -12.25 2.86
C ARG A 246 15.12 -11.12 1.81
N ASN A 247 13.92 -10.76 1.38
CA ASN A 247 13.73 -9.71 0.38
C ASN A 247 14.19 -8.34 0.91
N MET A 248 14.00 -8.07 2.20
CA MET A 248 14.48 -6.85 2.84
C MET A 248 16.01 -6.80 2.92
N LEU A 249 16.66 -7.88 3.36
CA LEU A 249 18.13 -7.96 3.36
C LEU A 249 18.71 -7.80 1.95
N ALA A 250 18.12 -8.47 0.96
CA ALA A 250 18.52 -8.34 -0.45
C ALA A 250 18.26 -6.93 -1.01
N LYS A 251 17.23 -6.22 -0.51
CA LYS A 251 16.99 -4.81 -0.86
C LYS A 251 18.08 -3.93 -0.27
N MET A 252 18.39 -4.08 1.03
CA MET A 252 19.43 -3.29 1.69
C MET A 252 20.80 -3.49 1.03
N LYS A 253 21.18 -4.74 0.72
CA LYS A 253 22.41 -5.03 -0.02
C LYS A 253 22.47 -4.29 -1.37
N ARG A 254 21.41 -4.35 -2.17
CA ARG A 254 21.34 -3.64 -3.45
C ARG A 254 21.39 -2.12 -3.31
N GLU A 255 20.77 -1.57 -2.26
CA GLU A 255 20.81 -0.13 -1.97
C GLU A 255 22.22 0.32 -1.56
N GLU A 256 22.95 -0.51 -0.81
CA GLU A 256 24.35 -0.27 -0.45
C GLU A 256 25.27 -0.35 -1.67
N GLU A 257 25.14 -1.38 -2.50
CA GLU A 257 25.89 -1.51 -3.75
C GLU A 257 25.65 -0.30 -4.66
N ARG A 258 24.39 0.13 -4.79
CA ARG A 258 24.04 1.33 -5.55
C ARG A 258 24.68 2.59 -4.94
N LYS A 259 24.67 2.73 -3.62
CA LYS A 259 25.28 3.88 -2.93
C LYS A 259 26.81 3.87 -3.09
N ALA A 260 27.45 2.72 -2.99
CA ALA A 260 28.88 2.56 -3.22
C ALA A 260 29.25 2.89 -4.67
N ALA A 261 28.46 2.44 -5.65
CA ALA A 261 28.65 2.78 -7.05
C ALA A 261 28.49 4.29 -7.31
N GLN A 262 27.50 4.94 -6.68
CA GLN A 262 27.32 6.40 -6.75
C GLN A 262 28.51 7.15 -6.13
N GLN A 263 29.05 6.65 -5.01
CA GLN A 263 30.23 7.23 -4.37
C GLN A 263 31.49 7.07 -5.23
N ALA A 264 31.70 5.88 -5.81
CA ALA A 264 32.81 5.63 -6.73
C ALA A 264 32.72 6.53 -7.97
N ALA A 265 31.52 6.70 -8.54
CA ALA A 265 31.28 7.61 -9.66
C ALA A 265 31.56 9.07 -9.28
N ALA A 266 31.14 9.51 -8.09
CA ALA A 266 31.44 10.86 -7.58
C ALA A 266 32.94 11.09 -7.36
N GLN A 267 33.72 10.04 -7.12
CA GLN A 267 35.17 10.06 -6.99
C GLN A 267 35.91 9.91 -8.33
N GLY A 268 35.18 9.82 -9.45
CA GLY A 268 35.75 9.69 -10.79
C GLY A 268 36.27 8.28 -11.13
N LEU A 269 35.94 7.25 -10.33
CA LEU A 269 36.30 5.88 -10.66
C LEU A 269 35.30 5.26 -11.66
N PRO A 270 35.78 4.45 -12.64
CA PRO A 270 34.92 3.88 -13.68
C PRO A 270 33.92 2.87 -13.11
N SER A 271 32.69 2.88 -13.62
CA SER A 271 31.56 2.10 -13.10
C SER A 271 31.62 0.59 -13.33
N ASN A 272 32.66 0.06 -13.99
CA ASN A 272 32.67 -1.29 -14.56
C ASN A 272 33.71 -2.24 -13.94
N VAL A 273 34.10 -2.02 -12.68
CA VAL A 273 34.99 -2.94 -11.96
C VAL A 273 34.25 -3.55 -10.77
N PRO A 274 34.27 -4.88 -10.56
CA PRO A 274 33.80 -5.47 -9.32
C PRO A 274 34.71 -4.99 -8.18
N TYR A 275 34.22 -4.03 -7.39
CA TYR A 275 34.98 -3.42 -6.30
C TYR A 275 35.06 -4.37 -5.10
N THR A 276 36.08 -5.22 -5.08
CA THR A 276 36.62 -5.74 -3.82
C THR A 276 37.50 -4.62 -3.26
N ILE A 277 37.00 -3.86 -2.29
CA ILE A 277 37.78 -2.82 -1.62
C ILE A 277 38.86 -3.52 -0.78
N ILE A 278 40.07 -3.67 -1.35
CA ILE A 278 41.26 -4.03 -0.58
C ILE A 278 41.72 -2.73 0.10
N PRO A 279 41.82 -2.68 1.44
CA PRO A 279 42.33 -1.50 2.13
C PRO A 279 43.73 -1.13 1.60
N GLN A 280 43.99 0.16 1.31
CA GLN A 280 45.26 0.63 0.72
C GLN A 280 46.52 0.13 1.43
N GLN A 281 46.42 -0.12 2.74
CA GLN A 281 47.46 -0.72 3.58
C GLN A 281 47.90 -2.14 3.18
N HIS A 282 47.20 -2.82 2.26
CA HIS A 282 47.56 -4.13 1.72
C HIS A 282 47.90 -4.11 0.22
N GLN A 283 48.01 -2.93 -0.40
CA GLN A 283 48.49 -2.86 -1.78
C GLN A 283 50.01 -3.10 -1.81
N PRO A 284 50.51 -4.00 -2.66
CA PRO A 284 51.95 -4.16 -2.83
C PRO A 284 52.56 -2.85 -3.36
N PRO A 285 53.79 -2.51 -2.96
CA PRO A 285 54.45 -1.30 -3.45
C PRO A 285 54.60 -1.35 -4.98
N PRO A 286 54.50 -0.20 -5.67
CA PRO A 286 54.62 -0.16 -7.12
C PRO A 286 56.01 -0.67 -7.54
N PRO A 287 56.09 -1.54 -8.58
CA PRO A 287 57.37 -2.01 -9.08
C PRO A 287 58.18 -0.83 -9.63
N ALA A 288 59.50 -0.86 -9.41
CA ALA A 288 60.43 0.13 -9.93
C ALA A 288 60.34 0.19 -11.48
N PRO A 289 60.53 1.37 -12.09
CA PRO A 289 60.47 1.52 -13.53
C PRO A 289 61.57 0.69 -14.19
N VAL A 290 61.16 -0.37 -14.88
CA VAL A 290 62.06 -1.19 -15.70
C VAL A 290 62.24 -0.46 -17.04
N ASN A 291 63.48 -0.14 -17.38
CA ASN A 291 63.81 0.44 -18.68
C ASN A 291 63.60 -0.66 -19.74
N VAL A 292 62.54 -0.52 -20.54
CA VAL A 292 62.17 -1.53 -21.54
C VAL A 292 63.17 -1.44 -22.70
N GLN A 293 64.18 -2.31 -22.69
CA GLN A 293 64.98 -2.57 -23.88
C GLN A 293 64.03 -3.05 -24.99
N GLN A 294 63.95 -2.32 -26.10
CA GLN A 294 63.14 -2.71 -27.26
C GLN A 294 63.57 -4.11 -27.73
N MET A 295 62.61 -5.02 -27.87
CA MET A 295 62.88 -6.33 -28.45
C MET A 295 63.29 -6.18 -29.93
N PRO A 296 64.19 -7.04 -30.44
CA PRO A 296 64.47 -7.10 -31.86
C PRO A 296 63.23 -7.54 -32.65
N ALA A 297 63.06 -6.99 -33.85
CA ALA A 297 61.96 -7.32 -34.74
C ALA A 297 61.97 -8.80 -35.14
N LEU A 298 60.79 -9.41 -35.19
CA LEU A 298 60.58 -10.78 -35.64
C LEU A 298 60.92 -10.93 -37.13
N PRO A 299 61.54 -12.04 -37.56
CA PRO A 299 61.87 -12.27 -38.97
C PRO A 299 60.63 -12.53 -39.83
N ASP A 300 60.66 -12.01 -41.06
CA ASP A 300 59.63 -12.20 -42.09
C ASP A 300 59.47 -13.69 -42.42
N GLY A 301 58.31 -14.27 -42.08
CA GLY A 301 57.95 -15.63 -42.48
C GLY A 301 57.10 -16.42 -41.49
N MET A 302 56.80 -15.90 -40.31
CA MET A 302 55.95 -16.60 -39.34
C MET A 302 54.51 -16.08 -39.42
N GLN A 303 53.73 -16.63 -40.36
CA GLN A 303 52.29 -16.39 -40.44
C GLN A 303 51.61 -17.08 -39.24
N VAL A 304 51.10 -16.30 -38.30
CA VAL A 304 50.27 -16.82 -37.20
C VAL A 304 48.85 -17.04 -37.76
N PRO A 305 48.25 -18.24 -37.61
CA PRO A 305 46.88 -18.46 -38.05
C PRO A 305 45.92 -17.59 -37.22
N ASP A 306 44.99 -16.93 -37.90
CA ASP A 306 43.95 -16.10 -37.32
C ASP A 306 42.95 -16.99 -36.54
N PRO A 307 42.77 -16.83 -35.23
CA PRO A 307 41.92 -17.70 -34.41
C PRO A 307 40.42 -17.44 -34.54
N ASP A 308 39.98 -16.54 -35.44
CA ASP A 308 38.57 -16.13 -35.58
C ASP A 308 37.85 -16.76 -36.79
N LEU A 309 38.33 -17.92 -37.25
CA LEU A 309 37.68 -18.74 -38.29
C LEU A 309 37.33 -20.13 -37.74
N GLU A 310 36.41 -20.19 -36.77
CA GLU A 310 35.62 -21.39 -36.52
C GLU A 310 34.21 -21.22 -37.11
N SER A 311 34.05 -21.94 -38.21
CA SER A 311 32.86 -22.38 -38.95
C SER A 311 31.48 -22.34 -38.25
N ASP A 312 30.56 -21.63 -38.89
CA ASP A 312 29.15 -22.05 -39.00
C ASP A 312 29.08 -23.39 -39.74
N ASP A 313 28.72 -24.47 -39.04
CA ASP A 313 28.32 -25.75 -39.64
C ASP A 313 26.92 -26.13 -39.12
N ASP A 314 25.91 -25.77 -39.91
CA ASP A 314 24.52 -26.21 -39.77
C ASP A 314 24.40 -27.67 -40.23
N GLY A 315 24.65 -28.61 -39.32
CA GLY A 315 24.46 -30.04 -39.53
C GLY A 315 23.08 -30.53 -39.04
N VAL A 316 22.14 -30.62 -39.96
CA VAL A 316 20.85 -31.30 -39.85
C VAL A 316 21.01 -32.82 -39.58
N GLU A 317 20.32 -33.38 -38.59
CA GLU A 317 19.92 -34.79 -38.60
C GLU A 317 18.49 -34.96 -38.06
N GLU A 318 17.58 -35.30 -38.98
CA GLU A 318 16.42 -36.15 -38.73
C GLU A 318 16.89 -37.60 -38.58
N LEU A 319 16.44 -38.27 -37.51
CA LEU A 319 15.77 -39.58 -37.52
C LEU A 319 15.30 -39.95 -36.09
#